data_AF-A0A967T192-F1
#
_entry.id   AF-A0A967T192-F1
#
_cell.length_a   1.000
_cell.length_b   1.000
_cell.length_c   1.000
_cell.angle_alpha   90.00
_cell.angle_beta   90.00
_cell.angle_gamma   90.00
#
_symmetry.space_group_name_H-M   'P 1'
#
loop_
_entity.id
_entity.type
_entity.pdbx_description
1 polymer ?
#
loop_
_entity_poly.entity_id
_entity_poly.type
_entity_poly.pdbx_seq_one_letter_code
_entity_poly.pdbx_strand_id
1 'polypeptide(L)'
;MVKERGLARLRGEDVPHRYEVKILTKDGKERWVDYTGQVFEYQQMPAVLGVAIDITERKKAEESLKASYHELGKKIEKRTAELYALNKALKAEIAERERTEQRLQKSEEQH
;
A
#
# COMPACT_ATOMS: atom_id res chain seq x y z
N MET A 1 -8.99 -13.70 22.62
CA MET A 1 -8.51 -12.32 22.33
C MET A 1 -9.37 -11.19 22.94
N VAL A 2 -10.48 -10.68 22.36
CA VAL A 2 -11.18 -9.48 22.93
C VAL A 2 -11.72 -9.73 24.34
N LYS A 3 -12.46 -10.83 24.53
CA LYS A 3 -12.99 -11.25 25.84
C LYS A 3 -11.89 -11.44 26.88
N GLU A 4 -10.83 -12.12 26.49
CA GLU A 4 -9.66 -12.41 27.31
C GLU A 4 -8.94 -11.13 27.77
N ARG A 5 -8.72 -10.19 26.84
CA ARG A 5 -8.15 -8.87 27.16
C ARG A 5 -9.09 -8.02 28.02
N GLY A 6 -10.40 -8.22 27.94
CA GLY A 6 -11.38 -7.60 28.84
C GLY A 6 -11.25 -8.13 30.27
N LEU A 7 -11.08 -9.45 30.44
CA LEU A 7 -10.84 -10.05 31.75
C LEU A 7 -9.48 -9.65 32.33
N ALA A 8 -8.44 -9.59 31.51
CA ALA A 8 -7.10 -9.12 31.90
C ALA A 8 -7.14 -7.68 32.46
N ARG A 9 -7.87 -6.78 31.78
CA ARG A 9 -8.11 -5.41 32.26
C ARG A 9 -8.74 -5.38 33.66
N LEU A 10 -9.75 -6.20 33.92
CA LEU A 10 -10.40 -6.28 35.23
C LEU A 10 -9.48 -6.81 36.33
N ARG A 11 -8.45 -7.58 35.96
CA ARG A 11 -7.40 -8.05 36.88
C ARG A 11 -6.27 -7.03 37.09
N GLY A 12 -6.34 -5.86 36.44
CA GLY A 12 -5.28 -4.85 36.49
C GLY A 12 -4.06 -5.17 35.65
N GLU A 13 -4.16 -6.12 34.71
CA GLU A 13 -3.06 -6.44 33.80
C GLU A 13 -2.89 -5.35 32.74
N ASP A 14 -1.64 -5.08 32.38
CA ASP A 14 -1.31 -4.16 31.29
C ASP A 14 -1.62 -4.80 29.94
N VAL A 15 -2.63 -4.28 29.25
CA VAL A 15 -3.01 -4.72 27.92
C VAL A 15 -3.32 -3.52 27.04
N PRO A 16 -3.02 -3.56 25.73
CA PRO A 16 -3.24 -2.43 24.84
C PRO A 16 -4.68 -1.93 24.90
N HIS A 17 -4.85 -0.64 25.20
CA HIS A 17 -6.17 -0.01 25.30
C HIS A 17 -6.91 0.03 23.96
N ARG A 18 -6.19 0.20 22.85
CA ARG A 18 -6.73 0.27 21.50
C ARG A 18 -5.99 -0.70 20.57
N TYR A 19 -6.73 -1.43 19.73
CA TYR A 19 -6.15 -2.35 18.76
C TYR A 19 -7.15 -2.71 17.66
N GLU A 20 -6.62 -2.97 16.47
CA GLU A 20 -7.40 -3.49 15.35
C GLU A 20 -7.45 -5.02 15.40
N VAL A 21 -8.65 -5.59 15.22
CA VAL A 21 -8.85 -7.03 15.25
C VAL A 21 -9.94 -7.43 14.27
N LYS A 22 -9.80 -8.62 13.67
CA LYS A 22 -10.89 -9.24 12.93
C LYS A 22 -11.88 -9.90 13.88
N ILE A 23 -13.16 -9.61 13.69
CA ILE A 23 -14.26 -10.26 14.39
C ILE A 23 -15.14 -11.02 13.40
N LEU A 24 -15.80 -12.05 13.91
CA LEU A 24 -16.88 -12.75 13.21
C LEU A 24 -18.21 -12.23 13.76
N THR A 25 -19.06 -11.72 12.88
CA THR A 25 -20.42 -11.29 13.24
C THR A 25 -21.35 -12.49 13.44
N LYS A 26 -22.52 -12.27 14.04
CA LYS A 26 -23.54 -13.33 14.22
C LYS A 26 -24.02 -13.94 12.89
N ASP A 27 -23.99 -13.16 11.81
CA ASP A 27 -24.31 -13.62 10.44
C ASP A 27 -23.10 -14.24 9.72
N GLY A 28 -21.98 -14.50 10.41
CA GLY A 28 -20.84 -15.22 9.86
C GLY A 28 -19.91 -14.39 8.97
N LYS A 29 -20.03 -13.06 8.96
CA LYS A 29 -19.16 -12.17 8.17
C LYS A 29 -17.94 -11.75 8.98
N GLU A 30 -16.78 -11.75 8.33
CA GLU A 30 -15.59 -11.14 8.89
C GLU A 30 -15.66 -9.61 8.78
N ARG A 31 -15.34 -8.92 9.88
CA ARG A 31 -15.20 -7.47 9.91
C ARG A 31 -13.94 -7.06 10.65
N TRP A 32 -13.27 -6.05 10.15
CA TRP A 32 -12.20 -5.39 10.89
C TRP A 32 -12.80 -4.38 11.85
N VAL A 33 -12.40 -4.44 13.11
CA VAL A 33 -12.84 -3.53 14.14
C VAL A 33 -11.62 -2.88 14.81
N ASP A 34 -11.67 -1.57 14.93
CA ASP A 34 -10.81 -0.82 15.84
C ASP A 34 -11.49 -0.82 17.21
N TYR A 35 -10.96 -1.64 18.11
CA TYR A 35 -11.50 -1.86 19.44
C TYR A 35 -10.75 -1.02 20.46
N THR A 36 -11.47 -0.23 21.25
CA THR A 36 -10.95 0.47 22.42
C THR A 36 -11.61 -0.07 23.68
N GLY A 37 -10.82 -0.39 24.70
CA GLY A 37 -11.32 -0.91 25.98
C GLY A 37 -10.67 -0.22 27.17
N GLN A 38 -11.50 0.28 28.08
CA GLN A 38 -11.08 0.96 29.31
C GLN A 38 -11.84 0.42 30.52
N VAL A 39 -11.15 0.31 31.66
CA VAL A 39 -11.77 -0.03 32.94
C VAL A 39 -12.33 1.24 33.56
N PHE A 40 -13.53 1.16 34.12
CA PHE A 40 -14.14 2.21 34.90
C PHE A 40 -14.93 1.59 36.06
N GLU A 41 -15.23 2.40 37.08
CA GLU A 41 -16.08 1.97 38.18
C GLU A 41 -17.56 2.17 37.82
N TYR A 42 -18.36 1.11 37.97
CA TYR A 42 -19.80 1.14 37.80
C TYR A 42 -20.46 0.47 39.00
N GLN A 43 -21.27 1.22 39.75
CA GLN A 43 -21.94 0.73 40.96
C GLN A 43 -20.96 0.06 41.95
N GLN A 44 -19.82 0.71 42.24
CA GLN A 44 -18.75 0.20 43.12
C GLN A 44 -18.08 -1.10 42.65
N MET A 45 -18.29 -1.49 41.38
CA MET A 45 -17.65 -2.65 40.78
C MET A 45 -16.84 -2.26 39.54
N PRO A 46 -15.67 -2.88 39.30
CA PRO A 46 -14.90 -2.64 38.10
C PRO A 46 -15.64 -3.20 36.88
N ALA A 47 -15.81 -2.37 35.86
CA ALA A 47 -16.44 -2.70 34.59
C ALA A 47 -15.55 -2.30 33.41
N VAL A 48 -15.72 -2.94 32.25
CA VAL A 48 -15.02 -2.58 31.01
C VAL A 48 -15.99 -1.88 30.06
N LEU A 49 -15.67 -0.65 29.69
CA LEU A 49 -16.29 0.04 28.58
C LEU A 49 -15.52 -0.32 27.30
N GLY A 50 -16.22 -0.98 26.37
CA GLY A 50 -15.68 -1.35 25.06
C GLY A 50 -16.35 -0.53 23.95
N VAL A 51 -15.54 0.08 23.09
CA VAL A 51 -15.99 0.74 21.85
C VAL A 51 -15.43 -0.07 20.68
N ALA A 52 -16.30 -0.48 19.77
CA ALA A 52 -15.95 -1.24 18.57
C ALA A 52 -16.36 -0.44 17.34
N ILE A 53 -15.38 0.11 16.62
CA ILE A 53 -15.62 0.85 15.37
C ILE A 53 -15.33 -0.07 14.20
N ASP A 54 -16.31 -0.28 13.32
CA ASP A 54 -16.10 -1.02 12.08
C ASP A 54 -15.20 -0.21 11.14
N ILE A 55 -14.04 -0.78 10.81
CA ILE A 55 -13.03 -0.19 9.91
C ILE A 55 -12.84 -1.05 8.65
N THR A 56 -13.79 -1.94 8.36
CA THR A 56 -13.70 -2.88 7.22
C THR A 56 -13.55 -2.15 5.90
N GLU A 57 -14.36 -1.10 5.67
CA GLU A 57 -14.29 -0.33 4.43
C GLU A 57 -12.98 0.45 4.31
N ARG A 58 -12.45 0.98 5.42
CA ARG A 58 -11.13 1.62 5.44
C ARG A 58 -10.04 0.63 5.04
N LYS A 59 -10.04 -0.58 5.62
CA LYS A 59 -9.06 -1.63 5.29
C LYS A 59 -9.13 -2.06 3.82
N LYS A 60 -10.34 -2.23 3.27
CA LYS A 60 -10.52 -2.54 1.84
C LYS A 60 -9.99 -1.42 0.95
N ALA A 61 -10.23 -0.16 1.31
CA ALA A 61 -9.70 0.98 0.57
C ALA A 61 -8.17 1.03 0.62
N GLU A 62 -7.56 0.81 1.78
CA GLU A 62 -6.10 0.71 1.96
C GLU A 62 -5.49 -0.42 1.09
N GLU A 63 -6.13 -1.60 1.07
CA GLU A 63 -5.69 -2.73 0.25
C GLU A 63 -5.81 -2.44 -1.25
N SER A 64 -6.94 -1.86 -1.69
CA SER A 64 -7.16 -1.47 -3.09
C SER A 64 -6.16 -0.41 -3.54
N LEU A 65 -5.86 0.57 -2.68
CA LEU A 65 -4.87 1.60 -2.95
C LEU A 65 -3.47 0.98 -3.09
N LYS A 66 -3.09 0.07 -2.17
CA LYS A 66 -1.82 -0.65 -2.23
C LYS A 66 -1.69 -1.47 -3.51
N ALA A 67 -2.75 -2.18 -3.92
CA ALA A 67 -2.76 -2.93 -5.17
C ALA A 67 -2.59 -2.00 -6.38
N SER A 68 -3.26 -0.85 -6.38
CA SER A 68 -3.15 0.15 -7.45
C SER A 68 -1.73 0.72 -7.57
N TYR A 69 -1.08 1.04 -6.45
CA TYR A 69 0.31 1.49 -6.45
C TYR A 69 1.27 0.43 -6.98
N HIS A 70 1.06 -0.84 -6.61
CA HIS A 70 1.87 -1.96 -7.12
C HIS A 70 1.75 -2.09 -8.64
N GLU A 71 0.53 -2.08 -9.16
CA GLU A 71 0.29 -2.17 -10.60
C GLU A 71 0.83 -0.95 -11.36
N LEU A 72 0.71 0.25 -10.78
CA LEU A 72 1.31 1.45 -11.37
C LEU A 72 2.84 1.36 -11.39
N GLY A 73 3.46 0.87 -10.31
CA GLY A 73 4.90 0.66 -10.23
C GLY A 73 5.42 -0.25 -11.35
N LYS A 74 4.76 -1.40 -11.57
CA LYS A 74 5.10 -2.30 -12.68
C LYS A 74 4.98 -1.63 -14.05
N LYS A 75 3.93 -0.85 -14.28
CA LYS A 75 3.72 -0.12 -15.54
C LYS A 75 4.82 0.92 -15.77
N ILE A 76 5.19 1.66 -14.72
CA ILE A 76 6.28 2.64 -14.78
C ILE A 76 7.58 1.94 -15.12
N GLU A 77 7.94 0.86 -14.43
CA GLU A 77 9.17 0.10 -14.70
C GLU A 77 9.22 -0.37 -16.15
N LYS A 78 8.16 -1.04 -16.62
CA LYS A 78 8.06 -1.51 -18.01
C LYS A 78 8.22 -0.38 -19.00
N ARG A 79 7.47 0.71 -18.84
CA ARG A 79 7.49 1.82 -19.79
C ARG A 79 8.80 2.58 -19.78
N THR A 80 9.43 2.66 -18.62
CA THR A 80 10.77 3.26 -18.45
C THR A 80 11.80 2.43 -19.22
N ALA A 81 11.81 1.11 -19.06
CA ALA A 81 12.69 0.22 -19.82
C ALA A 81 12.47 0.33 -21.34
N GLU A 82 11.22 0.35 -21.80
CA GLU A 82 10.88 0.55 -23.22
C GLU A 82 11.39 1.89 -23.76
N LEU A 83 11.19 2.99 -23.01
CA LEU A 83 11.66 4.32 -23.39
C LEU A 83 13.18 4.40 -23.44
N TYR A 84 13.88 3.80 -22.49
CA TYR A 84 15.35 3.72 -22.51
C TYR A 84 15.86 2.95 -23.74
N ALA A 85 15.25 1.80 -24.04
CA ALA A 85 15.63 1.00 -25.21
C ALA A 85 15.40 1.78 -26.51
N LEU A 86 14.24 2.41 -26.65
CA LEU A 86 13.90 3.21 -27.83
C LEU A 86 14.79 4.44 -27.97
N ASN A 87 15.06 5.17 -26.88
CA ASN A 87 15.94 6.34 -26.91
C ASN A 87 17.36 5.96 -27.34
N LYS A 88 17.86 4.81 -26.84
CA LYS A 88 19.17 4.28 -27.23
C LYS A 88 19.21 3.93 -28.72
N ALA A 89 18.19 3.25 -29.23
CA ALA A 89 18.09 2.90 -30.65
C ALA A 89 18.02 4.15 -31.55
N LEU A 90 17.18 5.12 -31.17
CA LEU A 90 17.04 6.37 -31.92
C LEU A 90 18.35 7.17 -31.97
N LYS A 91 19.09 7.24 -30.85
CA LYS A 91 20.40 7.89 -30.82
C LYS A 91 21.43 7.20 -31.72
N ALA A 92 21.40 5.87 -31.80
CA ALA A 92 22.29 5.13 -32.69
C ALA A 92 21.98 5.42 -34.16
N GLU A 93 20.70 5.43 -34.54
CA GLU A 93 20.24 5.77 -35.89
C GLU A 93 20.65 7.20 -36.29
N ILE A 94 20.44 8.18 -35.41
CA ILE A 94 20.85 9.58 -35.66
C ILE A 94 22.36 9.66 -35.90
N ALA A 95 23.16 9.02 -35.05
CA ALA A 95 24.61 9.02 -35.21
C ALA A 95 25.08 8.34 -36.51
N GLU A 96 24.36 7.32 -36.99
CA GLU A 96 24.65 6.66 -38.27
C GLU A 96 24.32 7.56 -39.47
N ARG A 97 23.18 8.26 -39.41
CA ARG A 97 22.79 9.23 -40.45
C ARG A 97 23.78 10.37 -40.56
N GLU A 98 24.15 10.98 -39.43
CA GLU A 98 25.13 12.08 -39.39
C GLU A 98 26.49 11.65 -39.97
N ARG A 99 26.95 10.43 -39.67
CA ARG A 99 28.19 9.88 -40.24
C ARG A 99 28.08 9.62 -41.75
N THR A 100 26.90 9.30 -42.24
CA THR A 100 26.67 9.03 -43.66
C THR A 100 26.60 10.33 -44.45
N GLU A 101 25.91 11.34 -43.92
CA GLU A 101 25.87 12.69 -44.48
C GLU A 101 27.27 13.32 -44.54
N GLN A 102 28.05 13.26 -43.45
CA GLN A 102 29.42 13.76 -43.43
C GLN A 102 30.36 13.06 -44.43
N ARG A 103 30.13 11.77 -44.69
CA ARG A 103 30.91 11.02 -45.70
C ARG A 103 30.53 11.44 -47.12
N LEU A 104 29.25 11.64 -47.38
CA LEU A 104 28.76 12.09 -48.69
C LEU A 104 29.31 13.49 -49.01
N GLN A 105 29.18 14.43 -48.06
CA GLN A 105 29.60 15.82 -48.24
C GLN A 105 31.11 15.94 -48.53
N LYS A 106 31.95 15.17 -47.82
CA LYS A 106 33.40 15.13 -48.10
C LYS A 106 33.73 14.51 -49.46
N SER A 107 32.93 13.57 -49.95
CA SER A 107 33.14 12.97 -51.28
C SER A 107 32.75 13.94 -52.39
N GLU A 108 31.73 14.76 -52.17
CA GLU A 108 31.29 15.80 -53.12
C GLU A 108 32.28 16.97 -53.20
N GLU A 109 32.91 17.35 -52.09
CA GLU A 109 33.95 18.39 -52.04
C GLU A 109 35.29 17.97 -52.68
N GLN A 110 35.54 16.66 -52.83
CA GLN A 110 36.77 16.12 -53.40
C GLN A 110 36.70 15.86 -54.91
N HIS A 111 35.59 16.20 -55.56
CA HIS A 111 35.31 15.90 -56.96
C HIS A 111 35.03 17.16 -57.79
#